data_AF-A0A2E9MIQ9-F1
#
_entry.id   AF-A0A2E9MIQ9-F1
#
_cell.length_a   1.000
_cell.length_b   1.000
_cell.length_c   1.000
_cell.angle_alpha   90.00
_cell.angle_beta   90.00
_cell.angle_gamma   90.00
#
_symmetry.space_group_name_H-M   'P 1'
#
loop_
_entity.id
_entity.type
_entity.pdbx_description
1 polymer ?
#
loop_
_entity_poly.entity_id
_entity_poly.type
_entity_poly.pdbx_seq_one_letter_code
_entity_poly.pdbx_strand_id
1 'polypeptide(L)'
;MKRRDFLKTAGVAGTTSLAQPSLIFADPRQAAAYFQLHPFVADHPEAVFIKRTTVSDKSAFDEKIEAGRHLASELFFASDTHGFDIATKPNLTCMGGSFDTARMSIATDAEFVSGLIVGMKDNLGMDGGQFYMREGNHLGDAYCPNNQVLD
;
A
#
# COMPACT_ATOMS: atom_id res chain seq x y z
N MET A 1 6.84 43.43 -7.50
CA MET A 1 5.94 43.00 -6.40
C MET A 1 6.80 42.62 -5.20
N LYS A 2 6.61 43.20 -4.00
CA LYS A 2 7.49 42.93 -2.85
C LYS A 2 7.01 41.67 -2.12
N ARG A 3 7.94 40.83 -1.61
CA ARG A 3 7.67 39.58 -0.85
C ARG A 3 6.59 39.73 0.23
N ARG A 4 6.52 40.91 0.85
CA ARG A 4 5.57 41.24 1.92
C ARG A 4 4.13 41.41 1.41
N ASP A 5 3.95 41.81 0.17
CA ASP A 5 2.63 41.98 -0.44
C ASP A 5 2.07 40.61 -0.85
N PHE A 6 2.92 39.72 -1.40
CA PHE A 6 2.56 38.34 -1.73
C PHE A 6 2.08 37.54 -0.50
N LEU A 7 2.77 37.64 0.64
CA LEU A 7 2.38 36.95 1.87
C LEU A 7 1.04 37.45 2.44
N LYS A 8 0.73 38.75 2.26
CA LYS A 8 -0.57 39.31 2.67
C LYS A 8 -1.70 38.87 1.75
N THR A 9 -1.44 38.75 0.44
CA THR A 9 -2.44 38.27 -0.52
C THR A 9 -2.69 36.76 -0.38
N ALA A 10 -1.66 35.97 -0.08
CA ALA A 10 -1.79 34.53 0.16
C ALA A 10 -2.58 34.21 1.45
N GLY A 11 -2.46 35.03 2.49
CA GLY A 11 -3.18 34.85 3.75
C GLY A 11 -4.70 35.05 3.65
N VAL A 12 -5.19 35.80 2.65
CA VAL A 12 -6.63 36.07 2.47
C VAL A 12 -7.29 35.05 1.53
N ALA A 13 -6.54 34.44 0.61
CA ALA A 13 -7.05 33.41 -0.29
C ALA A 13 -7.07 32.00 0.32
N GLY A 14 -6.44 31.78 1.48
CA GLY A 14 -6.32 30.47 2.13
C GLY A 14 -7.44 30.13 3.14
N THR A 15 -8.32 31.06 3.49
CA THR A 15 -9.32 30.85 4.55
C THR A 15 -10.60 30.16 4.07
N THR A 16 -10.89 30.16 2.77
CA THR A 16 -12.08 29.47 2.22
C THR A 16 -11.88 27.96 2.08
N SER A 17 -10.64 27.47 2.06
CA SER A 17 -10.32 26.04 2.00
C SER A 17 -10.38 25.35 3.38
N LEU A 18 -10.44 26.12 4.47
CA LEU A 18 -10.50 25.59 5.84
C LEU A 18 -11.91 25.19 6.29
N ALA A 19 -12.91 25.29 5.41
CA ALA A 19 -14.30 24.94 5.72
C ALA A 19 -14.63 23.44 5.57
N GLN A 20 -13.65 22.58 5.28
CA GLN A 20 -13.82 21.11 5.36
C GLN A 20 -12.91 20.51 6.44
N PRO A 21 -13.33 20.55 7.73
CA PRO A 21 -12.55 19.98 8.83
C PRO A 21 -12.36 18.46 8.72
N SER A 22 -13.20 17.76 7.94
CA SER A 22 -13.17 16.30 7.77
C SER A 22 -11.96 15.77 7.01
N LEU A 23 -11.14 16.63 6.40
CA LEU A 23 -9.91 16.24 5.70
C LEU A 23 -8.63 16.44 6.54
N ILE A 24 -8.71 17.18 7.65
CA ILE A 24 -7.52 17.55 8.45
C ILE A 24 -7.38 16.66 9.69
N PHE A 25 -8.49 16.18 10.24
CA PHE A 25 -8.51 15.20 11.31
C PHE A 25 -9.46 14.08 10.93
N ALA A 26 -8.91 12.89 10.64
CA ALA A 26 -9.71 11.68 10.60
C ALA A 26 -10.21 11.44 12.04
N ASP A 27 -11.53 11.54 12.24
CA ASP A 27 -12.19 11.00 13.43
C ASP A 27 -11.74 9.54 13.61
N PRO A 28 -11.62 8.99 14.84
CA PRO A 28 -11.34 7.57 15.01
C PRO A 28 -12.49 6.81 14.35
N ARG A 29 -12.24 6.33 13.14
CA ARG A 29 -13.27 5.83 12.25
C ARG A 29 -13.91 4.61 12.92
N GLN A 30 -15.22 4.69 13.09
CA GLN A 30 -16.09 3.52 12.99
C GLN A 30 -15.64 2.74 11.74
N ALA A 31 -15.36 1.44 11.87
CA ALA A 31 -14.83 0.61 10.78
C ALA A 31 -15.55 0.98 9.47
N ALA A 32 -14.82 1.58 8.54
CA ALA A 32 -15.46 2.14 7.37
C ALA A 32 -16.09 1.01 6.58
N ALA A 33 -17.31 1.22 6.08
CA ALA A 33 -17.98 0.20 5.29
C ALA A 33 -17.16 -0.14 4.03
N TYR A 34 -16.41 0.85 3.51
CA TYR A 34 -15.60 0.74 2.31
C TYR A 34 -14.29 1.55 2.42
N PHE A 35 -13.44 1.42 1.41
CA PHE A 35 -12.27 2.26 1.21
C PHE A 35 -12.15 2.68 -0.24
N GLN A 36 -11.39 3.74 -0.50
CA GLN A 36 -11.09 4.22 -1.84
C GLN A 36 -9.57 4.37 -2.04
N LEU A 37 -9.17 4.38 -3.30
CA LEU A 37 -7.81 4.69 -3.74
C LEU A 37 -7.61 6.20 -3.78
N HIS A 38 -6.38 6.65 -3.53
CA HIS A 38 -5.95 8.02 -3.75
C HIS A 38 -6.45 8.52 -5.13
N PRO A 39 -7.09 9.70 -5.23
CA PRO A 39 -7.78 10.14 -6.45
C PRO A 39 -6.91 10.07 -7.71
N PHE A 40 -5.64 10.50 -7.61
CA PHE A 40 -4.70 10.41 -8.73
C PHE A 40 -4.50 8.98 -9.25
N VAL A 41 -4.51 7.97 -8.39
CA VAL A 41 -4.39 6.57 -8.83
C VAL A 41 -5.71 6.09 -9.45
N ALA A 42 -6.84 6.47 -8.85
CA ALA A 42 -8.17 6.11 -9.36
C ALA A 42 -8.44 6.71 -10.76
N ASP A 43 -7.97 7.93 -11.02
CA ASP A 43 -8.16 8.64 -12.29
C ASP A 43 -7.20 8.17 -13.41
N HIS A 44 -6.22 7.32 -13.09
CA HIS A 44 -5.18 6.82 -14.00
C HIS A 44 -5.07 5.29 -13.97
N PRO A 45 -6.13 4.53 -14.30
CA PRO A 45 -6.11 3.06 -14.27
C PRO A 45 -5.16 2.43 -15.30
N GLU A 46 -4.75 3.18 -16.32
CA GLU A 46 -3.78 2.77 -17.33
C GLU A 46 -2.32 2.83 -16.85
N ALA A 47 -2.07 3.53 -15.73
CA ALA A 47 -0.72 3.84 -15.28
C ALA A 47 -0.15 2.75 -14.35
N VAL A 48 1.18 2.61 -14.40
CA VAL A 48 1.94 1.80 -13.45
C VAL A 48 2.61 2.72 -12.44
N PHE A 49 2.24 2.57 -11.17
CA PHE A 49 2.81 3.36 -10.07
C PHE A 49 3.94 2.59 -9.39
N ILE A 50 5.06 3.27 -9.16
CA ILE A 50 6.25 2.68 -8.52
C ILE A 50 6.57 3.49 -7.26
N LYS A 51 6.45 2.86 -6.08
CA LYS A 51 6.94 3.44 -4.83
C LYS A 51 8.43 3.12 -4.69
N ARG A 52 9.28 4.13 -4.84
CA ARG A 52 10.68 4.01 -4.45
C ARG A 52 10.78 4.10 -2.92
N THR A 53 11.37 3.08 -2.30
CA THR A 53 11.63 3.03 -0.86
C THR A 53 13.06 3.48 -0.55
N THR A 54 13.33 3.80 0.71
CA THR A 54 14.67 4.16 1.22
C THR A 54 15.16 3.15 2.26
N VAL A 55 14.70 1.90 2.15
CA VAL A 55 15.12 0.79 3.02
C VAL A 55 16.62 0.57 2.88
N SER A 56 17.30 0.42 4.02
CA SER A 56 18.77 0.38 4.10
C SER A 56 19.37 -0.88 3.48
N ASP A 57 18.75 -2.03 3.69
CA ASP A 57 19.17 -3.32 3.16
C ASP A 57 17.97 -4.26 2.90
N LYS A 58 18.12 -5.23 1.99
CA LYS A 58 17.09 -6.23 1.67
C LYS A 58 16.64 -7.08 2.87
N SER A 59 17.48 -7.20 3.91
CA SER A 59 17.19 -7.90 5.16
C SER A 59 16.70 -6.98 6.29
N ALA A 60 16.54 -5.67 6.05
CA ALA A 60 16.00 -4.73 7.03
C ALA A 60 14.48 -4.89 7.17
N PHE A 61 14.06 -5.98 7.81
CA PHE A 61 12.66 -6.41 7.90
C PHE A 61 11.73 -5.33 8.46
N ASP A 62 12.11 -4.70 9.57
CA ASP A 62 11.29 -3.66 10.21
C ASP A 62 11.10 -2.44 9.30
N GLU A 63 12.14 -2.03 8.58
CA GLU A 63 12.07 -0.91 7.63
C GLU A 63 11.15 -1.23 6.44
N LYS A 64 11.11 -2.49 5.99
CA LYS A 64 10.22 -2.93 4.90
C LYS A 64 8.77 -2.96 5.35
N ILE A 65 8.49 -3.42 6.57
CA ILE A 65 7.16 -3.34 7.17
C ILE A 65 6.71 -1.89 7.22
N GLU A 66 7.55 -0.98 7.71
CA GLU A 66 7.19 0.43 7.81
C GLU A 66 6.99 1.08 6.43
N ALA A 67 7.82 0.74 5.44
CA ALA A 67 7.63 1.21 4.07
C ALA A 67 6.28 0.76 3.48
N GLY A 68 5.87 -0.48 3.76
CA GLY A 68 4.55 -1.00 3.37
C GLY A 68 3.41 -0.26 4.06
N ARG A 69 3.52 -0.03 5.38
CA ARG A 69 2.53 0.73 6.17
C ARG A 69 2.36 2.15 5.63
N HIS A 70 3.48 2.81 5.33
CA HIS A 70 3.49 4.17 4.78
C HIS A 70 2.85 4.25 3.39
N LEU A 71 3.06 3.24 2.53
CA LEU A 71 2.35 3.20 1.25
C LEU A 71 0.83 3.03 1.46
N ALA A 72 0.42 2.20 2.41
CA ALA A 72 -1.01 2.00 2.69
C ALA A 72 -1.70 3.30 3.14
N SER A 73 -1.05 4.13 3.96
CA SER A 73 -1.59 5.42 4.41
C SER A 73 -1.66 6.48 3.31
N GLU A 74 -0.76 6.44 2.33
CA GLU A 74 -0.80 7.33 1.16
C GLU A 74 -1.85 6.89 0.13
N LEU A 75 -2.03 5.58 -0.03
CA LEU A 75 -2.80 5.02 -1.14
C LEU A 75 -4.28 4.80 -0.80
N PHE A 76 -4.59 4.42 0.44
CA PHE A 76 -5.95 4.04 0.82
C PHE A 76 -6.52 4.96 1.88
N PHE A 77 -7.79 5.33 1.71
CA PHE A 77 -8.54 6.05 2.72
C PHE A 77 -9.94 5.47 2.87
N ALA A 78 -10.44 5.50 4.09
CA ALA A 78 -11.76 4.95 4.38
C ALA A 78 -12.87 5.85 3.83
N SER A 79 -13.97 5.22 3.42
CA SER A 79 -15.10 5.85 2.74
C SER A 79 -16.41 5.18 3.09
N ASP A 80 -17.50 5.95 3.06
CA ASP A 80 -18.87 5.44 3.19
C ASP A 80 -19.50 5.11 1.82
N THR A 81 -18.83 5.47 0.72
CA THR A 81 -19.27 5.14 -0.64
C THR A 81 -18.65 3.82 -1.04
N HIS A 82 -19.44 2.97 -1.72
CA HIS A 82 -18.95 1.68 -2.22
C HIS A 82 -17.63 1.86 -2.98
N GLY A 83 -16.62 1.12 -2.51
CA GLY A 83 -15.25 1.24 -2.95
C GLY A 83 -14.88 0.26 -4.07
N PHE A 84 -13.61 -0.11 -4.08
CA PHE A 84 -13.05 -1.10 -4.99
C PHE A 84 -12.73 -2.40 -4.24
N ASP A 85 -12.88 -3.53 -4.91
CA ASP A 85 -12.30 -4.79 -4.44
C ASP A 85 -10.81 -4.82 -4.80
N ILE A 86 -9.94 -5.03 -3.82
CA ILE A 86 -8.49 -5.20 -4.04
C ILE A 86 -8.15 -6.68 -4.00
N ALA A 87 -7.59 -7.18 -5.10
CA ALA A 87 -6.90 -8.46 -5.11
C ALA A 87 -5.39 -8.21 -4.97
N THR A 88 -4.80 -8.61 -3.85
CA THR A 88 -3.34 -8.62 -3.72
C THR A 88 -2.80 -9.85 -4.43
N LYS A 89 -2.01 -9.64 -5.48
CA LYS A 89 -1.31 -10.70 -6.23
C LYS A 89 0.20 -10.58 -5.97
N PRO A 90 0.70 -10.98 -4.78
CA PRO A 90 2.14 -11.10 -4.61
C PRO A 90 2.64 -12.14 -5.62
N ASN A 91 3.79 -11.90 -6.24
CA ASN A 91 4.50 -12.93 -6.99
C ASN A 91 5.12 -13.92 -5.98
N LEU A 92 4.38 -14.98 -5.64
CA LEU A 92 4.83 -16.09 -4.80
C LEU A 92 5.42 -17.15 -5.73
N THR A 93 6.73 -17.06 -5.95
CA THR A 93 7.50 -18.03 -6.72
C THR A 93 8.13 -19.06 -5.79
N CYS A 94 8.14 -20.34 -6.18
CA CYS A 94 8.85 -21.36 -5.42
C CYS A 94 10.36 -21.20 -5.63
N MET A 95 11.09 -21.08 -4.55
CA MET A 95 12.52 -21.29 -4.55
C MET A 95 12.77 -22.74 -4.15
N GLY A 96 13.15 -23.61 -5.09
CA GLY A 96 13.76 -24.89 -4.71
C GLY A 96 15.13 -24.67 -4.07
N GLY A 97 15.64 -25.62 -3.28
CA GLY A 97 16.90 -25.47 -2.55
C GLY A 97 16.80 -24.57 -1.33
N SER A 98 17.93 -24.38 -0.64
CA SER A 98 17.99 -23.52 0.55
C SER A 98 17.76 -22.04 0.22
N PHE A 99 17.12 -21.34 1.15
CA PHE A 99 16.95 -19.89 1.11
C PHE A 99 18.24 -19.20 1.56
N ASP A 100 18.71 -18.23 0.77
CA ASP A 100 19.78 -17.32 1.16
C ASP A 100 19.44 -15.88 0.76
N THR A 101 20.23 -14.93 1.25
CA THR A 101 19.96 -13.50 1.01
C THR A 101 20.12 -13.11 -0.46
N ALA A 102 20.97 -13.77 -1.24
CA ALA A 102 21.15 -13.49 -2.68
C ALA A 102 19.89 -13.82 -3.49
N ARG A 103 19.09 -14.79 -3.01
CA ARG A 103 17.87 -15.26 -3.65
C ARG A 103 16.60 -14.50 -3.27
N MET A 104 16.69 -13.53 -2.35
CA MET A 104 15.52 -12.73 -1.90
C MET A 104 14.82 -11.93 -3.01
N SER A 105 15.47 -11.70 -4.15
CA SER A 105 14.87 -10.99 -5.29
C SER A 105 13.90 -11.84 -6.12
N ILE A 106 13.82 -13.15 -5.87
CA ILE A 106 12.98 -14.09 -6.62
C ILE A 106 11.51 -14.01 -6.17
N ALA A 107 11.29 -13.82 -4.86
CA ALA A 107 9.95 -13.77 -4.28
C ALA A 107 9.55 -12.32 -3.96
N THR A 108 8.25 -12.06 -3.94
CA THR A 108 7.73 -10.80 -3.40
C THR A 108 8.10 -10.67 -1.92
N ASP A 109 8.49 -9.47 -1.53
CA ASP A 109 8.89 -9.17 -0.16
C ASP A 109 7.71 -9.30 0.81
N ALA A 110 7.74 -10.35 1.65
CA ALA A 110 6.64 -10.66 2.56
C ALA A 110 6.48 -9.59 3.65
N GLU A 111 7.59 -8.99 4.10
CA GLU A 111 7.57 -7.95 5.12
C GLU A 111 6.90 -6.68 4.61
N PHE A 112 7.20 -6.26 3.37
CA PHE A 112 6.53 -5.13 2.75
C PHE A 112 5.03 -5.37 2.57
N VAL A 113 4.64 -6.54 2.07
CA VAL A 113 3.21 -6.90 1.90
C VAL A 113 2.49 -6.96 3.25
N SER A 114 3.14 -7.51 4.28
CA SER A 114 2.63 -7.49 5.65
C SER A 114 2.39 -6.06 6.14
N GLY A 115 3.38 -5.17 5.96
CA GLY A 115 3.25 -3.76 6.28
C GLY A 115 2.06 -3.08 5.60
N LEU A 116 1.85 -3.36 4.31
CA LEU A 116 0.71 -2.85 3.56
C LEU A 116 -0.62 -3.30 4.16
N ILE A 117 -0.77 -4.60 4.46
CA ILE A 117 -1.97 -5.18 5.05
C ILE A 117 -2.23 -4.58 6.45
N VAL A 118 -1.21 -4.54 7.31
CA VAL A 118 -1.36 -3.98 8.66
C VAL A 118 -1.70 -2.49 8.59
N GLY A 119 -1.09 -1.72 7.68
CA GLY A 119 -1.46 -0.32 7.46
C GLY A 119 -2.93 -0.16 7.03
N MET A 120 -3.44 -1.03 6.16
CA MET A 120 -4.86 -1.04 5.79
C MET A 120 -5.77 -1.40 6.98
N LYS A 121 -5.40 -2.40 7.79
CA LYS A 121 -6.15 -2.76 9.00
C LYS A 121 -6.22 -1.58 9.97
N ASP A 122 -5.09 -0.94 10.23
CA ASP A 122 -5.00 0.16 11.20
C ASP A 122 -5.71 1.43 10.72
N ASN A 123 -5.60 1.76 9.42
CA ASN A 123 -6.14 3.02 8.88
C ASN A 123 -7.60 2.93 8.44
N LEU A 124 -8.08 1.73 8.10
CA LEU A 124 -9.42 1.50 7.52
C LEU A 124 -10.33 0.70 8.45
N GLY A 125 -9.78 0.07 9.50
CA GLY A 125 -10.54 -0.78 10.42
C GLY A 125 -10.90 -2.15 9.81
N MET A 126 -10.15 -2.62 8.82
CA MET A 126 -10.38 -3.92 8.18
C MET A 126 -9.96 -5.08 9.08
N ASP A 127 -10.72 -6.18 9.00
CA ASP A 127 -10.36 -7.45 9.63
C ASP A 127 -9.41 -8.26 8.72
N GLY A 128 -8.56 -9.09 9.33
CA GLY A 128 -7.71 -10.04 8.61
C GLY A 128 -8.49 -10.99 7.68
N GLY A 129 -9.72 -11.36 8.02
CA GLY A 129 -10.58 -12.22 7.20
C GLY A 129 -11.03 -11.59 5.87
N GLN A 130 -10.82 -10.28 5.68
CA GLN A 130 -11.16 -9.54 4.47
C GLN A 130 -10.00 -9.46 3.46
N PHE A 131 -8.81 -9.97 3.81
CA PHE A 131 -7.66 -9.98 2.93
C PHE A 131 -7.53 -11.33 2.23
N TYR A 132 -7.56 -11.31 0.90
CA TYR A 132 -7.38 -12.50 0.08
C TYR A 132 -6.13 -12.36 -0.77
N MET A 133 -5.20 -13.30 -0.61
CA MET A 133 -4.06 -13.43 -1.52
C MET A 133 -4.46 -14.28 -2.72
N ARG A 134 -4.04 -13.85 -3.91
CA ARG A 134 -4.22 -14.62 -5.15
C ARG A 134 -2.85 -14.90 -5.75
N GLU A 135 -2.57 -16.16 -6.05
CA GLU A 135 -1.36 -16.60 -6.75
C GLU A 135 -1.76 -17.26 -8.07
N GLY A 136 -1.06 -16.94 -9.17
CA GLY A 136 -1.31 -17.52 -10.49
C GLY A 136 -0.29 -18.58 -10.89
N ASN A 137 0.94 -18.50 -10.40
CA ASN A 137 2.07 -19.36 -10.78
C ASN A 137 2.00 -20.77 -10.16
N HIS A 138 1.04 -21.02 -9.27
CA HIS A 138 0.85 -22.31 -8.61
C HIS A 138 -0.24 -23.18 -9.28
N LEU A 139 -0.80 -22.75 -10.42
CA LEU A 139 -1.89 -23.44 -11.13
C LEU A 139 -1.39 -24.43 -12.20
N GLY A 140 -0.30 -25.15 -11.90
CA GLY A 140 0.23 -26.22 -12.77
C GLY A 140 0.90 -25.72 -14.05
N ASP A 141 0.97 -24.41 -14.25
CA ASP A 141 1.57 -23.73 -15.39
C ASP A 141 2.91 -23.08 -15.00
N ALA A 142 3.97 -23.83 -15.31
CA ALA A 142 5.34 -23.38 -15.62
C ALA A 142 6.36 -23.09 -14.51
N TYR A 143 6.01 -22.83 -13.23
CA TYR A 143 7.06 -22.53 -12.23
C TYR A 143 7.24 -23.57 -11.11
N CYS A 144 6.19 -24.29 -10.70
CA CYS A 144 6.27 -25.26 -9.60
C CYS A 144 5.43 -26.52 -9.85
N PRO A 145 5.72 -27.32 -10.89
CA PRO A 145 4.85 -28.44 -11.28
C PRO A 145 4.81 -29.56 -10.24
N ASN A 146 5.88 -29.70 -9.45
CA ASN A 146 5.99 -30.69 -8.39
C ASN A 146 6.41 -29.94 -7.13
N ASN A 147 5.65 -30.02 -6.04
CA ASN A 147 6.01 -29.52 -4.70
C ASN A 147 7.23 -30.27 -4.10
N GLN A 148 8.24 -30.53 -4.92
CA GLN A 148 9.50 -31.12 -4.51
C GLN A 148 10.42 -29.97 -4.10
N VAL A 149 10.79 -29.97 -2.82
CA VAL A 149 11.98 -29.28 -2.36
C VAL A 149 13.10 -29.76 -3.28
N LEU A 150 13.70 -28.88 -4.09
CA LEU A 150 14.93 -29.25 -4.78
C LEU A 150 15.96 -29.45 -3.66
N ASP A 151 16.38 -30.71 -3.47
CA ASP A 151 17.34 -31.12 -2.44
C ASP A 151 18.69 -30.40 -2.55
#